data_AF-A0A451BSG3-F1
#
_entry.id   AF-A0A451BSG3-F1
#
_cell.length_a   1.000
_cell.length_b   1.000
_cell.length_c   1.000
_cell.angle_alpha   90.00
_cell.angle_beta   90.00
_cell.angle_gamma   90.00
#
_symmetry.space_group_name_H-M   'P 1'
#
loop_
_entity.id
_entity.type
_entity.pdbx_description
1 polymer ?
#
loop_
_entity_poly.entity_id
_entity_poly.type
_entity_poly.pdbx_seq_one_letter_code
_entity_poly.pdbx_strand_id
1 'polypeptide(L)'
;MVLSCLINHLNPYLNHHRPCFFPEIKTDSKGKQRKSYPYEKMMAPYEKLKSLPEAEDYLKPGVTFEELATIASGISDNQSARNMNEAKRKLFQTINEQVNQAA
;
A
#
# COMPACT_ATOMS: atom_id res chain seq x y z
N MET A 1 9.51 -18.67 -2.52
CA MET A 1 9.47 -17.98 -1.20
C MET A 1 9.28 -16.47 -1.35
N VAL A 2 10.17 -15.74 -2.03
CA VAL A 2 10.05 -14.27 -2.24
C VAL A 2 8.71 -13.90 -2.87
N LEU A 3 8.32 -14.53 -3.98
CA LEU A 3 7.07 -14.24 -4.68
C LEU A 3 5.83 -14.43 -3.79
N SER A 4 5.82 -15.48 -2.95
CA SER A 4 4.74 -15.70 -1.98
C SER A 4 4.66 -14.57 -0.96
N CYS A 5 5.81 -14.08 -0.47
CA CYS A 5 5.82 -12.93 0.44
C CYS A 5 5.27 -11.66 -0.23
N LEU A 6 5.61 -11.43 -1.50
CA LEU A 6 5.12 -10.28 -2.24
C LEU A 6 3.59 -10.35 -2.43
N ILE A 7 3.07 -11.48 -2.90
CA ILE A 7 1.65 -11.64 -3.24
C ILE A 7 0.78 -11.67 -1.98
N ASN A 8 1.18 -12.41 -0.95
CA ASN A 8 0.33 -12.69 0.21
C ASN A 8 0.47 -11.67 1.34
N HIS A 9 1.56 -10.90 1.38
CA HIS A 9 1.84 -9.99 2.48
C HIS A 9 2.15 -8.57 2.01
N LEU A 10 3.13 -8.38 1.13
CA LEU A 10 3.57 -7.04 0.77
C LEU A 10 2.51 -6.27 -0.03
N ASN A 11 2.02 -6.84 -1.13
CA ASN A 11 1.09 -6.13 -2.00
C ASN A 11 -0.23 -5.80 -1.28
N PRO A 12 -0.86 -6.72 -0.52
CA PRO A 12 -2.06 -6.40 0.25
C PRO A 12 -1.82 -5.29 1.27
N TYR A 13 -0.70 -5.36 2.02
CA TYR A 13 -0.34 -4.33 2.99
C TYR A 13 -0.14 -2.96 2.32
N LEU A 14 0.69 -2.90 1.27
CA LEU A 14 0.98 -1.66 0.58
C LEU A 14 -0.27 -1.01 0.00
N ASN A 15 -1.13 -1.80 -0.64
CA ASN A 15 -2.27 -1.26 -1.38
C ASN A 15 -3.44 -0.88 -0.48
N HIS A 16 -3.69 -1.63 0.60
CA HIS A 16 -4.92 -1.47 1.39
C HIS A 16 -4.71 -0.90 2.79
N HIS A 17 -3.51 -0.98 3.36
CA HIS A 17 -3.30 -0.71 4.79
C HIS A 17 -2.13 0.24 5.09
N ARG A 18 -1.27 0.53 4.12
CA ARG A 18 -0.11 1.40 4.36
C ARG A 18 -0.56 2.86 4.35
N PRO A 19 -0.44 3.60 5.47
CA PRO A 19 -0.71 5.03 5.47
C PRO A 19 0.28 5.75 4.54
N CYS A 20 -0.25 6.52 3.61
CA CYS A 20 0.52 7.28 2.63
C CYS A 20 0.09 8.75 2.65
N PHE A 21 1.06 9.65 2.58
CA PHE A 21 0.79 11.09 2.49
C PHE A 21 0.51 11.49 1.04
N PHE A 22 -0.63 12.15 0.83
CA PHE A 22 -0.98 12.74 -0.46
C PHE A 22 -0.86 14.27 -0.40
N PRO A 23 -0.34 14.91 -1.48
CA PRO A 23 -0.07 16.33 -1.46
C PRO A 23 -1.35 17.17 -1.62
N GLU A 24 -1.38 18.32 -0.95
CA GLU A 24 -2.19 19.46 -1.36
C GLU A 24 -1.31 20.45 -2.13
N ILE A 25 -1.87 21.01 -3.21
CA ILE A 25 -1.19 22.00 -4.03
C ILE A 25 -1.75 23.38 -3.67
N LYS A 26 -0.88 24.29 -3.24
CA LYS A 26 -1.19 25.70 -3.04
C LYS A 26 -0.44 26.52 -4.08
N THR A 27 -1.16 27.35 -4.83
CA THR A 27 -0.57 28.26 -5.82
C THR A 27 -0.46 29.64 -5.20
N ASP A 28 0.72 30.25 -5.24
CA ASP A 28 0.92 31.61 -4.73
C ASP A 28 0.45 32.67 -5.75
N SER A 29 0.46 33.95 -5.32
CA SER A 29 0.05 35.08 -6.15
C SER A 29 0.92 35.31 -7.39
N LYS A 30 2.09 34.64 -7.49
CA LYS A 30 2.99 34.67 -8.65
C LYS A 30 2.82 33.43 -9.53
N GLY A 31 1.82 32.59 -9.27
CA GLY A 31 1.55 31.37 -10.02
C GLY A 31 2.45 30.18 -9.65
N LYS A 32 3.33 30.30 -8.64
CA LYS A 32 4.19 29.19 -8.23
C LYS A 32 3.42 28.22 -7.36
N GLN A 33 3.40 26.94 -7.77
CA GLN A 33 2.82 25.86 -7.00
C GLN A 33 3.77 25.37 -5.90
N ARG A 34 3.23 25.14 -4.70
CA ARG A 34 3.90 24.49 -3.57
C ARG A 34 3.07 23.31 -3.10
N LYS A 35 3.73 22.19 -2.82
CA LYS A 35 3.10 20.98 -2.29
C LYS A 35 3.26 20.94 -0.77
N SER A 36 2.17 20.71 -0.04
CA SER A 36 2.19 20.36 1.39
C SER A 36 1.63 18.96 1.57
N TYR A 37 2.07 18.25 2.61
CA TYR A 37 1.66 16.87 2.92
C TYR A 37 0.99 16.83 4.30
N PRO A 38 -0.21 17.40 4.45
CA PRO A 38 -0.91 17.44 5.73
C PRO A 38 -1.35 16.04 6.18
N TYR A 39 -1.44 15.84 7.50
CA TYR A 39 -1.81 14.54 8.09
C TYR A 39 -3.25 14.16 7.76
N GLU A 40 -4.13 15.15 7.60
CA GLU A 40 -5.54 14.99 7.23
C GLU A 40 -5.73 14.45 5.81
N LYS A 41 -4.68 14.47 4.99
CA LYS A 41 -4.66 13.87 3.65
C LYS A 41 -3.94 12.52 3.62
N MET A 42 -3.58 11.98 4.77
CA MET A 42 -3.03 10.63 4.86
C MET A 42 -4.15 9.62 4.63
N MET A 43 -3.92 8.70 3.69
CA MET A 43 -4.89 7.67 3.30
C MET A 43 -4.13 6.40 2.90
N ALA A 44 -4.79 5.24 2.92
CA ALA A 44 -4.27 4.07 2.22
C ALA A 44 -4.38 4.27 0.70
N PRO A 45 -3.50 3.66 -0.13
CA PRO A 45 -3.55 3.82 -1.58
C PRO A 45 -4.89 3.42 -2.22
N TYR A 46 -5.53 2.36 -1.73
CA TYR A 46 -6.88 1.96 -2.14
C TYR A 46 -7.91 3.08 -1.88
N GLU A 47 -7.92 3.66 -0.69
CA GLU A 47 -8.84 4.74 -0.35
C GLU A 47 -8.59 5.97 -1.23
N LYS A 48 -7.31 6.25 -1.53
CA LYS A 48 -6.95 7.33 -2.44
C LYS A 48 -7.45 7.06 -3.85
N LEU A 49 -7.26 5.86 -4.38
CA LEU A 49 -7.74 5.46 -5.69
C LEU A 49 -9.26 5.64 -5.77
N LYS A 50 -9.99 5.15 -4.77
CA LYS A 50 -11.45 5.30 -4.67
C LYS A 50 -11.92 6.76 -4.60
N SER A 51 -11.06 7.67 -4.11
CA SER A 51 -11.37 9.11 -4.02
C SER A 51 -11.25 9.86 -5.35
N LEU A 52 -10.73 9.23 -6.42
CA LEU A 52 -10.48 9.91 -7.69
C LEU A 52 -11.73 9.87 -8.60
N PRO A 53 -11.95 10.89 -9.44
CA PRO A 53 -12.99 10.83 -10.45
C PRO A 53 -12.72 9.69 -11.44
N GLU A 54 -13.79 9.02 -11.89
CA GLU A 54 -13.72 7.98 -12.93
C GLU A 54 -12.77 6.81 -12.57
N ALA A 55 -12.49 6.59 -11.28
CA ALA A 55 -11.51 5.59 -10.85
C ALA A 55 -11.88 4.15 -11.24
N GLU A 56 -13.18 3.87 -11.43
CA GLU A 56 -13.69 2.57 -11.89
C GLU A 56 -13.16 2.20 -13.27
N ASP A 57 -13.00 3.18 -14.16
CA ASP A 57 -12.58 2.97 -15.56
C ASP A 57 -11.11 2.52 -15.67
N TYR A 58 -10.34 2.68 -14.60
CA TYR A 58 -8.93 2.29 -14.53
C TYR A 58 -8.71 0.96 -13.80
N LEU A 59 -9.79 0.29 -13.36
CA LEU A 59 -9.69 -1.05 -12.79
C LEU A 59 -9.36 -2.08 -13.87
N LYS A 60 -8.69 -3.16 -13.47
CA LYS A 60 -8.45 -4.28 -14.37
C LYS A 60 -9.79 -4.93 -14.74
N PRO A 61 -9.92 -5.49 -15.96
CA PRO A 61 -11.12 -6.24 -16.33
C PRO A 61 -11.45 -7.31 -15.28
N GLY A 62 -12.70 -7.29 -14.80
CA GLY A 62 -13.19 -8.24 -13.78
C GLY A 62 -12.81 -7.89 -12.33
N VAL A 63 -12.19 -6.75 -12.07
CA VAL A 63 -11.94 -6.25 -10.70
C VAL A 63 -12.94 -5.14 -10.39
N THR A 64 -13.58 -5.23 -9.22
CA THR A 64 -14.56 -4.23 -8.75
C THR A 64 -14.11 -3.54 -7.46
N PHE A 65 -14.63 -2.35 -7.19
CA PHE A 65 -14.39 -1.69 -5.90
C PHE A 65 -15.02 -2.44 -4.71
N GLU A 66 -16.06 -3.24 -4.93
CA GLU A 66 -16.66 -4.08 -3.89
C GLU A 66 -15.70 -5.18 -3.41
N GLU A 67 -15.03 -5.85 -4.34
CA GLU A 67 -13.99 -6.85 -4.02
C GLU A 67 -12.81 -6.18 -3.30
N LEU A 68 -12.35 -5.02 -3.79
CA LEU A 68 -11.26 -4.27 -3.15
C LEU A 68 -11.65 -3.77 -1.76
N ALA A 69 -12.91 -3.38 -1.54
CA ALA A 69 -13.42 -2.98 -0.24
C ALA A 69 -13.45 -4.15 0.74
N THR A 70 -13.86 -5.33 0.27
CA THR A 70 -13.85 -6.57 1.07
C THR A 70 -12.44 -6.87 1.56
N ILE A 71 -11.44 -6.77 0.69
CA ILE A 71 -10.02 -6.95 1.06
C ILE A 71 -9.60 -5.91 2.12
N ALA A 72 -9.88 -4.63 1.87
CA ALA A 72 -9.48 -3.54 2.77
C ALA A 72 -10.13 -3.64 4.16
N SER A 73 -11.38 -4.11 4.25
CA SER A 73 -12.11 -4.26 5.51
C SER A 73 -11.80 -5.55 6.28
N GLY A 74 -11.16 -6.54 5.63
CA GLY A 74 -10.99 -7.87 6.18
C GLY A 74 -10.10 -7.95 7.43
N ILE A 75 -9.12 -7.04 7.55
CA ILE A 75 -8.23 -6.93 8.71
C ILE A 75 -7.92 -5.48 9.02
N SER A 76 -7.55 -5.17 10.27
CA SER A 76 -7.10 -3.82 10.63
C SER A 76 -5.70 -3.49 10.07
N ASP A 77 -5.41 -2.21 9.86
CA ASP A 77 -4.10 -1.75 9.38
C ASP A 77 -2.95 -2.21 10.27
N ASN A 78 -3.16 -2.16 11.60
CA ASN A 78 -2.19 -2.62 12.59
C ASN A 78 -1.97 -4.14 12.53
N GLN A 79 -3.00 -4.91 12.16
CA GLN A 79 -2.85 -6.36 11.97
C GLN A 79 -2.09 -6.64 10.67
N SER A 80 -2.43 -5.94 9.58
CA SER A 80 -1.75 -6.08 8.30
C SER A 80 -0.26 -5.74 8.40
N ALA A 81 0.09 -4.65 9.09
CA ALA A 81 1.47 -4.26 9.35
C ALA A 81 2.24 -5.34 10.15
N ARG A 82 1.61 -5.93 11.17
CA ARG A 82 2.21 -7.03 11.95
C ARG A 82 2.47 -8.25 11.07
N ASN A 83 1.47 -8.71 10.32
CA ASN A 83 1.58 -9.84 9.41
C ASN A 83 2.71 -9.64 8.39
N MET A 84 2.79 -8.43 7.80
CA MET A 84 3.83 -8.08 6.83
C MET A 84 5.24 -8.13 7.45
N ASN A 85 5.41 -7.56 8.64
CA ASN A 85 6.71 -7.55 9.32
C ASN A 85 7.16 -8.96 9.72
N GLU A 86 6.24 -9.82 10.16
CA GLU A 86 6.54 -11.21 10.45
C GLU A 86 6.97 -11.98 9.20
N ALA A 87 6.23 -11.83 8.09
CA ALA A 87 6.56 -12.45 6.81
C ALA A 87 7.92 -11.97 6.28
N LYS A 88 8.19 -10.67 6.38
CA LYS A 88 9.49 -10.07 6.04
C LYS A 88 10.61 -10.72 6.84
N ARG A 89 10.46 -10.81 8.17
CA ARG A 89 11.48 -11.41 9.05
C ARG A 89 11.78 -12.86 8.65
N LYS A 90 10.74 -13.68 8.45
CA LYS A 90 10.89 -15.08 8.01
C LYS A 90 11.62 -15.17 6.67
N LEU A 91 11.25 -14.33 5.70
CA LEU A 91 11.88 -14.30 4.39
C LEU A 91 13.39 -14.02 4.49
N PHE A 92 13.78 -12.99 5.25
CA PHE A 92 15.19 -12.61 5.38
C PHE A 92 16.00 -13.62 6.20
N GLN A 93 15.41 -14.28 7.20
CA GLN A 93 16.06 -15.38 7.91
C GLN A 93 16.45 -16.49 6.93
N THR A 94 15.51 -16.96 6.11
CA THR A 94 15.78 -18.03 5.14
C THR A 94 16.77 -17.60 4.05
N ILE A 95 16.70 -16.36 3.56
CA ILE A 95 17.69 -15.86 2.59
C ILE A 95 19.10 -15.87 3.20
N ASN A 96 19.25 -15.37 4.44
CA ASN A 96 20.55 -15.31 5.10
C ASN A 96 21.10 -16.71 5.40
N GLU A 97 20.25 -17.65 5.83
CA GLU A 97 20.64 -19.05 6.04
C GLU A 97 21.16 -19.69 4.75
N GLN A 98 20.49 -19.47 3.61
CA GLN A 98 20.93 -19.97 2.31
C GLN A 98 22.28 -19.38 1.88
N VAL A 99 22.48 -18.07 2.10
CA VAL A 99 23.75 -17.40 1.81
C VAL A 99 24.88 -17.99 2.65
N ASN A 100 24.64 -18.21 3.94
CA ASN A 100 25.64 -18.79 4.84
C ASN A 100 25.96 -20.27 4.53
N GLN A 101 25.02 -21.03 3.96
CA GLN A 101 25.24 -22.41 3.53
C GLN A 101 26.03 -22.52 2.21
N ALA A 102 26.01 -21.46 1.40
CA ALA A 102 26.70 -21.40 0.12
C ALA A 102 28.12 -20.78 0.21
N ALA A 103 28.50 -20.31 1.40
CA ALA A 103 29.81 -19.73 1.72
C ALA A 103 30.71 -20.76 2.43
#